data_AF-A0A645GEY9-F1
#
_entry.id   AF-A0A645GEY9-F1
#
_cell.length_a   1.000
_cell.length_b   1.000
_cell.length_c   1.000
_cell.angle_alpha   90.00
_cell.angle_beta   90.00
_cell.angle_gamma   90.00
#
_symmetry.space_group_name_H-M   'P 1'
#
loop_
_entity.id
_entity.type
_entity.pdbx_description
1 polymer ?
#
loop_
_entity_poly.entity_id
_entity_poly.type
_entity_poly.pdbx_seq_one_letter_code
_entity_poly.pdbx_strand_id
1 'polypeptide(L)'
;MNLRTDDLEIAKAIAKRMRFSTGGLRFCRAIGLALVDRGLVQVSMNLTNFEKTPIPVVYDLVKSLADSYGVGIADAELVGPLPLAALEEVIRHSLRVRHFDMNQIIETHLLG
;
A
#
# COMPACT_ATOMS: atom_id res chain seq x y z
N MET A 1 2.55 -1.65 -5.49
CA MET A 1 1.95 -3.00 -5.40
C MET A 1 1.88 -3.59 -6.80
N ASN A 2 2.52 -4.73 -7.00
CA ASN A 2 2.68 -5.36 -8.31
C ASN A 2 1.51 -6.33 -8.54
N LEU A 3 0.86 -6.24 -9.69
CA LEU A 3 -0.32 -7.03 -10.05
C LEU A 3 0.09 -8.15 -11.01
N ARG A 4 -0.51 -9.34 -10.87
CA ARG A 4 -0.28 -10.54 -11.70
C ARG A 4 -0.94 -10.41 -13.09
N THR A 5 -0.59 -9.36 -13.81
CA THR A 5 -1.01 -9.06 -15.18
C THR A 5 -0.01 -8.12 -15.81
N ASP A 6 0.12 -8.15 -17.13
CA ASP A 6 0.84 -7.16 -17.93
C ASP A 6 -0.08 -6.05 -18.48
N ASP A 7 -1.39 -6.12 -18.19
CA ASP A 7 -2.38 -5.13 -18.61
C ASP A 7 -2.25 -3.83 -17.80
N LEU A 8 -1.60 -2.84 -18.42
CA LEU A 8 -1.35 -1.52 -17.82
C LEU A 8 -2.63 -0.73 -17.55
N GLU A 9 -3.71 -0.98 -18.29
CA GLU A 9 -4.97 -0.26 -18.10
C GLU A 9 -5.64 -0.64 -16.78
N ILE A 10 -5.47 -1.88 -16.31
CA ILE A 10 -5.90 -2.30 -14.98
C ILE A 10 -5.17 -1.48 -13.90
N ALA A 11 -3.84 -1.38 -13.96
CA ALA A 11 -3.07 -0.60 -12.98
C ALA A 11 -3.44 0.90 -13.01
N LYS A 12 -3.63 1.48 -14.20
CA LYS A 12 -4.06 2.88 -14.35
C LYS A 12 -5.46 3.11 -13.80
N ALA A 13 -6.40 2.20 -14.04
CA ALA A 13 -7.76 2.28 -13.53
C ALA A 13 -7.79 2.23 -11.99
N ILE A 14 -7.03 1.31 -11.39
CA ILE A 14 -6.87 1.22 -9.94
C ILE A 14 -6.23 2.51 -9.40
N ALA A 15 -5.11 2.94 -9.97
CA ALA A 15 -4.44 4.17 -9.54
C ALA A 15 -5.37 5.41 -9.59
N LYS A 16 -6.21 5.52 -10.63
CA LYS A 16 -7.21 6.59 -10.74
C LYS A 16 -8.25 6.52 -9.62
N ARG A 17 -8.67 5.32 -9.20
CA ARG A 17 -9.59 5.15 -8.06
C ARG A 17 -8.93 5.45 -6.72
N MET A 18 -7.63 5.19 -6.60
CA MET A 18 -6.88 5.42 -5.36
C MET A 18 -6.55 6.89 -5.12
N ARG A 19 -6.12 7.63 -6.15
CA ARG A 19 -5.54 8.98 -5.96
C ARG A 19 -6.57 10.06 -5.66
N PHE A 20 -6.24 10.93 -4.72
CA PHE A 20 -7.13 12.01 -4.28
C PHE A 20 -7.53 12.97 -5.40
N SER A 21 -6.62 13.28 -6.32
CA SER A 21 -6.87 14.22 -7.42
C SER A 21 -8.00 13.80 -8.37
N THR A 22 -8.43 12.53 -8.31
CA THR A 22 -9.58 11.99 -9.04
C THR A 22 -10.71 11.52 -8.12
N GLY A 23 -10.74 12.02 -6.87
CA GLY A 23 -11.79 11.74 -5.89
C GLY A 23 -11.56 10.50 -5.02
N GLY A 24 -10.37 9.88 -5.10
CA GLY A 24 -10.00 8.72 -4.29
C GLY A 24 -9.66 9.06 -2.84
N LEU A 25 -8.80 8.24 -2.23
CA LEU A 25 -8.38 8.40 -0.85
C LEU A 25 -7.63 9.72 -0.66
N ARG A 26 -8.02 10.50 0.36
CA ARG A 26 -7.24 11.65 0.81
C ARG A 26 -5.83 11.20 1.16
N PHE A 27 -4.86 12.09 0.99
CA PHE A 27 -3.45 11.82 1.29
C PHE A 27 -2.82 10.67 0.48
N CYS A 28 -3.47 10.24 -0.60
CA CYS A 28 -2.94 9.24 -1.52
C CYS A 28 -2.72 9.85 -2.91
N ARG A 29 -1.50 9.71 -3.43
CA ARG A 29 -1.18 9.90 -4.85
C ARG A 29 -0.91 8.52 -5.42
N ALA A 30 -1.37 8.26 -6.65
CA ALA A 30 -1.19 6.97 -7.29
C ALA A 30 -1.03 7.10 -8.80
N ILE A 31 -0.22 6.21 -9.38
CA ILE A 31 0.00 6.03 -10.81
C ILE A 31 0.08 4.54 -11.15
N GLY A 32 -0.26 4.19 -12.40
CA GLY A 32 -0.05 2.86 -12.96
C GLY A 32 1.23 2.83 -13.79
N LEU A 33 2.08 1.82 -13.61
CA LEU A 33 3.36 1.64 -14.28
C LEU A 33 3.46 0.23 -14.86
N ALA A 34 4.14 0.07 -16.00
CA ALA A 34 4.51 -1.23 -16.51
C ALA A 34 5.88 -1.64 -15.97
N LEU A 35 6.03 -2.89 -15.54
CA LEU A 35 7.29 -3.52 -15.15
C LEU A 35 7.69 -4.51 -16.23
N VAL A 36 8.20 -3.99 -17.36
CA VAL A 36 8.44 -4.73 -18.60
C VAL A 36 9.28 -5.99 -18.36
N ASP A 37 10.38 -5.87 -17.61
CA ASP A 37 11.31 -6.98 -17.34
C ASP A 37 10.70 -8.11 -16.49
N ARG A 38 9.56 -7.83 -15.83
CA ARG A 38 8.86 -8.78 -14.96
C ARG A 38 7.57 -9.32 -15.57
N GLY A 39 7.11 -8.78 -16.69
CA GLY A 39 5.78 -9.09 -17.24
C GLY A 39 4.65 -8.77 -16.26
N LEU A 40 4.80 -7.71 -15.46
CA LEU A 40 3.82 -7.27 -14.46
C LEU A 40 3.50 -5.78 -14.66
N VAL A 41 2.42 -5.34 -14.03
CA VAL A 41 2.11 -3.91 -13.86
C VAL A 41 2.05 -3.56 -12.38
N GLN A 42 2.25 -2.28 -12.08
CA GLN A 42 2.34 -1.80 -10.71
C GLN A 42 1.39 -0.63 -10.49
N VAL A 43 0.66 -0.67 -9.38
CA VAL A 43 0.05 0.51 -8.76
C VAL A 43 1.07 1.10 -7.80
N SER A 44 1.73 2.18 -8.23
CA SER A 44 2.70 2.92 -7.42
C SER A 44 1.99 4.05 -6.70
N MET A 45 2.26 4.22 -5.42
CA MET A 45 1.55 5.15 -4.56
C MET A 45 2.50 5.92 -3.65
N ASN A 46 2.16 7.17 -3.38
CA ASN A 46 2.78 7.98 -2.34
C ASN A 46 1.71 8.41 -1.33
N LEU A 47 1.92 8.04 -0.06
CA LEU A 47 1.04 8.40 1.05
C LEU A 47 1.61 9.65 1.74
N THR A 48 0.96 10.79 1.52
CA THR A 48 1.43 12.07 2.08
C THR A 48 1.10 12.23 3.56
N ASN A 49 0.23 11.39 4.11
CA ASN A 49 -0.08 11.30 5.53
C ASN A 49 -0.59 9.89 5.85
N PHE A 50 0.29 9.02 6.38
CA PHE A 50 -0.04 7.62 6.68
C PHE A 50 -0.92 7.48 7.94
N GLU A 51 -0.91 8.44 8.86
CA GLU A 51 -1.76 8.39 10.06
C GLU A 51 -3.24 8.56 9.70
N LYS A 52 -3.54 9.35 8.67
CA LYS A 52 -4.91 9.57 8.18
C LYS A 52 -5.33 8.58 7.10
N THR A 53 -4.37 8.07 6.34
CA THR A 53 -4.60 7.04 5.30
C THR A 53 -3.57 5.93 5.48
N PRO A 54 -3.85 4.96 6.37
CA PRO A 54 -2.88 3.93 6.74
C PRO A 54 -2.55 2.97 5.60
N ILE A 55 -1.33 2.45 5.62
CA ILE A 55 -0.84 1.43 4.68
C ILE A 55 -1.80 0.24 4.53
N PRO A 56 -2.32 -0.39 5.60
CA PRO A 56 -3.22 -1.53 5.44
C PRO A 56 -4.53 -1.19 4.71
N VAL A 57 -5.09 0.00 4.95
CA VAL A 57 -6.30 0.47 4.25
C VAL A 57 -6.06 0.60 2.75
N VAL A 58 -4.92 1.17 2.38
CA VAL A 58 -4.52 1.35 0.97
C VAL A 58 -4.27 -0.02 0.33
N TYR A 59 -3.62 -0.94 1.04
CA TYR A 59 -3.38 -2.30 0.57
C TYR A 59 -4.67 -3.05 0.31
N ASP A 60 -5.59 -3.08 1.27
CA ASP A 60 -6.86 -3.79 1.15
C ASP A 60 -7.73 -3.23 0.02
N LEU A 61 -7.74 -1.91 -0.17
CA LEU A 61 -8.48 -1.30 -1.26
C LEU A 61 -7.89 -1.66 -2.63
N VAL A 62 -6.55 -1.61 -2.78
CA VAL A 62 -5.91 -2.06 -4.03
C VAL A 62 -6.17 -3.53 -4.27
N LYS A 63 -6.09 -4.37 -3.23
CA LYS A 63 -6.38 -5.80 -3.31
C LYS A 63 -7.81 -6.04 -3.78
N SER A 64 -8.80 -5.42 -3.14
CA SER A 64 -10.21 -5.55 -3.51
C SER A 64 -10.48 -5.08 -4.94
N LEU A 65 -9.85 -3.96 -5.36
CA LEU A 65 -9.97 -3.49 -6.73
C LEU A 65 -9.33 -4.46 -7.73
N ALA A 66 -8.12 -4.96 -7.46
CA ALA A 66 -7.45 -5.93 -8.31
C ALA A 66 -8.25 -7.25 -8.43
N ASP A 67 -8.77 -7.75 -7.30
CA ASP A 67 -9.64 -8.93 -7.25
C ASP A 67 -10.91 -8.72 -8.10
N SER A 68 -11.46 -7.50 -8.16
CA SER A 68 -12.61 -7.18 -9.03
C SER A 68 -12.30 -7.24 -10.54
N TYR A 69 -11.02 -7.16 -10.91
CA TYR A 69 -10.53 -7.39 -12.27
C TYR A 69 -10.08 -8.85 -12.49
N GLY A 70 -10.22 -9.73 -11.50
CA GLY A 70 -9.71 -11.11 -11.57
C GLY A 70 -8.18 -11.20 -11.50
N VAL A 71 -7.50 -10.15 -11.01
CA VAL A 71 -6.04 -10.07 -10.95
C VAL A 71 -5.56 -10.06 -9.50
N GLY A 72 -4.65 -10.97 -9.15
CA GLY A 72 -4.03 -10.99 -7.83
C GLY A 72 -2.87 -9.99 -7.69
N ILE A 73 -2.57 -9.59 -6.45
CA ILE A 73 -1.31 -8.92 -6.12
C ILE A 73 -0.18 -9.97 -6.11
N ALA A 74 0.91 -9.73 -6.83
CA ALA A 74 2.11 -10.56 -6.85
C ALA A 74 2.95 -10.34 -5.59
N ASP A 75 3.26 -9.08 -5.31
CA ASP A 75 4.02 -8.62 -4.15
C ASP A 75 3.80 -7.11 -3.93
N ALA A 76 4.32 -6.60 -2.81
CA ALA A 76 4.35 -5.18 -2.51
C ALA A 76 5.76 -4.76 -2.12
N GLU A 77 6.07 -3.50 -2.40
CA GLU A 77 7.38 -2.90 -2.16
C GLU A 77 7.19 -1.60 -1.39
N LEU A 78 8.05 -1.37 -0.40
CA LEU A 78 8.19 -0.10 0.30
C LEU A 78 9.45 0.59 -0.25
N VAL A 79 9.27 1.79 -0.80
CA VAL A 79 10.37 2.54 -1.42
C VAL A 79 10.89 3.60 -0.45
N GLY A 80 12.15 3.49 -0.05
CA GLY A 80 12.81 4.41 0.85
C GLY A 80 12.53 4.15 2.34
N PRO A 81 13.01 5.03 3.23
CA PRO A 81 12.76 4.92 4.66
C PRO A 81 11.28 5.22 4.98
N LEU A 82 10.78 4.63 6.05
CA LEU A 82 9.43 4.87 6.56
C LEU A 82 9.45 5.08 8.08
N PRO A 83 8.53 5.90 8.62
CA PRO A 83 8.38 6.05 10.06
C PRO A 83 7.96 4.72 10.70
N LEU A 84 8.54 4.41 11.86
CA LEU A 84 8.23 3.19 12.58
C LEU A 84 6.74 3.09 12.96
N ALA A 85 6.10 4.22 13.28
CA ALA A 85 4.65 4.32 13.54
C ALA A 85 3.78 3.85 12.34
N ALA A 86 4.28 3.90 11.10
CA ALA A 86 3.53 3.40 9.95
C ALA A 86 3.41 1.87 9.97
N LEU A 87 4.36 1.16 10.60
CA LEU A 87 4.35 -0.30 10.74
C LEU A 87 3.44 -0.77 11.88
N GLU A 88 3.21 0.07 12.88
CA GLU A 88 2.31 -0.24 13.98
C GLU A 88 0.93 -0.68 13.48
N GLU A 89 0.35 0.14 12.60
CA GLU A 89 -0.99 -0.12 12.06
C GLU A 89 -0.99 -1.35 11.14
N VAL A 90 0.11 -1.61 10.42
CA VAL A 90 0.26 -2.84 9.61
C VAL A 90 0.20 -4.08 10.50
N ILE A 91 0.91 -4.08 11.64
CA ILE A 91 0.93 -5.20 12.59
C ILE A 91 -0.44 -5.39 13.23
N ARG A 92 -1.04 -4.31 13.75
CA ARG A 92 -2.38 -4.32 14.34
C ARG A 92 -3.41 -4.89 13.37
N HIS A 93 -3.40 -4.40 12.13
CA HIS A 93 -4.33 -4.82 11.10
C HIS A 93 -4.13 -6.27 10.67
N SER A 94 -2.89 -6.67 10.37
CA SER A 94 -2.59 -7.98 9.78
C SER A 94 -2.75 -9.12 10.77
N LEU A 95 -2.34 -8.92 12.03
CA LEU A 95 -2.39 -9.95 13.06
C LEU A 95 -3.65 -9.87 13.94
N ARG A 96 -4.43 -8.79 13.83
CA ARG A 96 -5.61 -8.50 14.68
C ARG A 96 -5.27 -8.56 16.18
N VAL A 97 -4.05 -8.16 16.52
CA VAL A 97 -3.56 -8.13 17.90
C VAL A 97 -4.26 -7.04 18.69
N ARG A 98 -4.67 -7.35 19.91
CA ARG A 98 -5.23 -6.37 20.85
C ARG A 98 -4.10 -5.75 21.67
N HIS A 99 -4.15 -4.43 21.86
CA HIS A 99 -3.20 -3.71 22.71
C HIS A 99 -1.71 -3.92 22.35
N PHE A 100 -1.39 -4.13 21.07
CA PHE A 100 -0.02 -3.93 20.59
C PHE A 100 0.41 -2.50 20.92
N ASP A 101 1.69 -2.25 21.09
CA ASP A 101 2.24 -0.93 21.38
C ASP A 101 3.69 -0.90 20.91
N MET A 102 4.16 0.24 20.42
CA MET A 102 5.52 0.33 19.86
C MET A 102 6.61 0.09 20.91
N ASN A 103 6.34 0.30 22.20
CA ASN A 103 7.27 -0.04 23.27
C ASN A 103 7.52 -1.55 23.40
N GLN A 104 6.73 -2.41 22.74
CA GLN A 104 6.99 -3.85 22.67
C GLN A 104 8.08 -4.21 21.65
N ILE A 105 8.49 -3.27 20.78
CA ILE A 105 9.59 -3.46 19.84
C ILE A 105 10.91 -3.16 20.57
N ILE A 106 11.82 -4.13 20.61
CA ILE A 106 13.06 -4.02 21.41
C ILE A 106 13.90 -2.82 20.96
N GLU A 107 13.97 -2.59 19.65
CA GLU A 107 14.78 -1.53 19.05
C GLU A 107 14.27 -0.13 19.40
N THR A 108 13.00 0.07 19.81
CA THR A 108 12.53 1.41 20.22
C THR A 108 13.21 1.91 21.48
N HIS A 109 13.69 1.00 22.32
CA HIS A 109 14.45 1.34 23.54
C HIS A 109 15.89 1.77 23.23
N LEU A 110 16.35 1.57 22.00
CA LEU A 110 17.67 2.04 21.52
C LEU A 110 17.60 3.42 20.88
N LEU A 111 16.40 3.94 20.61
CA LEU A 111 16.16 5.23 19.93
C LEU A 111 15.97 6.40 20.91
N GLY A 112 16.36 6.21 22.18
CA GLY A 112 16.25 7.20 23.26
C GLY A 112 17.26 8.34 23.20
#